data_AF-A0A2X2V4G2-F1
#
_entry.id   AF-A0A2X2V4G2-F1
#
_cell.length_a   1.000
_cell.length_b   1.000
_cell.length_c   1.000
_cell.angle_alpha   90.00
_cell.angle_beta   90.00
_cell.angle_gamma   90.00
#
_symmetry.space_group_name_H-M   'P 1'
#
loop_
_entity.id
_entity.type
_entity.pdbx_description
1 polymer ?
#
loop_
_entity_poly.entity_id
_entity_poly.type
_entity_poly.pdbx_seq_one_letter_code
_entity_poly.pdbx_strand_id
1 'polypeptide(L)'
;MAPGTQVVAGVGGKVGADRGYTMSFSRGDTGINVSFGRTGAVSATGIVGVGYNVLTDYNKTHKVYLDGDHKHPLSQGVRLGGGVTLGGQLQSQHGVSFELAEHELPGFIDQLSSGTLDPLEFLNRGANHSVKSGATQSFSVDINAAALASVGFPFY
;
A
#
# COMPACT_ATOMS: atom_id res chain seq x y z
N MET A 1 11.42 -26.58 -29.90
CA MET A 1 11.08 -25.14 -29.86
C MET A 1 9.75 -24.97 -30.56
N ALA A 2 8.70 -24.54 -29.86
CA ALA A 2 7.43 -24.23 -30.53
C ALA A 2 7.66 -22.96 -31.39
N PRO A 3 7.32 -22.96 -32.69
CA PRO A 3 7.40 -21.77 -33.51
C PRO A 3 6.43 -20.72 -32.97
N GLY A 4 6.85 -19.45 -32.92
CA GLY A 4 5.89 -18.35 -32.94
C GLY A 4 5.34 -17.79 -31.65
N THR A 5 5.85 -18.13 -30.48
CA THR A 5 5.36 -17.55 -29.22
C THR A 5 6.38 -16.58 -28.64
N GLN A 6 6.05 -15.28 -28.63
CA GLN A 6 6.84 -14.31 -27.87
C GLN A 6 6.56 -14.54 -26.39
N VAL A 7 7.57 -14.98 -25.65
CA VAL A 7 7.52 -15.09 -24.19
C VAL A 7 7.91 -13.74 -23.58
N VAL A 8 7.08 -13.25 -22.67
CA VAL A 8 7.30 -12.03 -21.89
C VAL A 8 7.47 -12.45 -20.44
N ALA A 9 8.64 -12.19 -19.86
CA ALA A 9 8.89 -12.38 -18.44
C ALA A 9 9.09 -11.01 -17.79
N GLY A 10 8.51 -10.83 -16.60
CA GLY A 10 8.61 -9.60 -15.82
C GLY A 10 8.95 -9.93 -14.39
N VAL A 11 9.88 -9.16 -13.83
CA VAL A 11 10.15 -9.15 -12.39
C VAL A 11 9.98 -7.71 -11.90
N GLY A 12 9.41 -7.57 -10.71
CA GLY A 12 9.16 -6.26 -10.12
C GLY A 12 9.13 -6.34 -8.61
N GLY A 13 9.24 -5.18 -7.97
CA GLY A 13 9.07 -5.09 -6.54
C GLY A 13 8.67 -3.68 -6.12
N LYS A 14 8.03 -3.59 -4.96
CA LYS A 14 7.73 -2.33 -4.28
C LYS A 14 8.08 -2.44 -2.81
N VAL A 15 8.61 -1.35 -2.27
CA VAL A 15 8.83 -1.18 -0.83
C VAL A 15 8.13 0.08 -0.39
N GLY A 16 7.55 0.05 0.81
CA GLY A 16 6.84 1.19 1.39
C GLY A 16 7.13 1.29 2.87
N ALA A 17 7.19 2.52 3.38
CA ALA A 17 7.34 2.79 4.80
C ALA A 17 6.44 3.99 5.16
N ASP A 18 5.58 3.79 6.15
CA ASP A 18 4.62 4.76 6.61
C ASP A 18 4.83 5.02 8.10
N ARG A 19 4.69 6.29 8.51
CA ARG A 19 4.74 6.70 9.92
C ARG A 19 3.62 7.69 10.19
N GLY A 20 2.80 7.39 11.20
CA GLY A 20 1.68 8.21 11.62
C GLY A 20 1.79 8.62 13.08
N TYR A 21 1.33 9.83 13.38
CA TYR A 21 1.09 10.31 14.74
C TYR A 21 -0.35 10.78 14.81
N THR A 22 -1.11 10.27 15.76
CA THR A 22 -2.52 10.59 15.95
C THR A 22 -2.73 11.11 17.36
N MET A 23 -3.46 12.21 17.49
CA MET A 23 -3.90 12.76 18.77
C MET A 23 -5.43 12.87 18.70
N SER A 24 -6.13 12.26 19.65
CA SER A 24 -7.58 12.31 19.74
C SER A 24 -8.03 12.73 21.12
N PHE A 25 -9.03 13.62 21.15
CA PHE A 25 -9.70 14.07 22.37
C PHE A 25 -11.13 13.51 22.36
N SER A 26 -11.53 12.80 23.41
CA SER A 26 -12.91 12.37 23.59
C SER A 26 -13.41 12.80 24.98
N ARG A 27 -14.66 13.22 25.06
CA ARG A 27 -15.32 13.56 26.33
C ARG A 27 -16.02 12.30 26.86
N GLY A 28 -15.62 11.83 28.04
CA GLY A 28 -16.29 10.76 28.78
C GLY A 28 -17.13 11.31 29.92
N ASP A 29 -17.81 10.43 30.66
CA ASP A 29 -18.73 10.81 31.75
C ASP A 29 -18.02 11.49 32.94
N THR A 30 -16.70 11.31 33.10
CA THR A 30 -15.87 11.85 34.20
C THR A 30 -14.84 12.89 33.77
N GLY A 31 -14.70 13.21 32.47
CA GLY A 31 -13.70 14.18 31.99
C GLY A 31 -13.36 14.08 30.51
N ILE A 32 -12.18 14.59 30.14
CA ILE A 32 -11.64 14.52 28.77
C ILE A 32 -10.55 13.46 28.71
N ASN A 33 -10.75 12.44 27.88
CA ASN A 33 -9.74 11.45 27.54
C ASN A 33 -8.91 11.97 26.37
N VAL A 34 -7.60 12.07 26.60
CA VAL A 34 -6.62 12.42 25.58
C VAL A 34 -5.83 11.16 25.25
N SER A 35 -5.86 10.77 23.98
CA SER A 35 -5.14 9.60 23.48
C SER A 35 -4.14 10.00 22.42
N PHE A 36 -2.88 9.61 22.64
CA PHE A 36 -1.80 9.75 21.69
C PHE A 36 -1.42 8.39 21.12
N GLY A 37 -1.36 8.30 19.80
CA GLY A 37 -0.98 7.10 19.07
C GLY A 37 0.18 7.39 18.14
N ARG A 38 1.17 6.49 18.13
CA ARG A 38 2.19 6.41 17.09
C ARG A 38 2.01 5.10 16.35
N THR A 39 1.97 5.19 15.02
CA THR A 39 1.90 4.03 14.13
C THR A 39 3.10 4.03 13.19
N GLY A 40 3.62 2.85 12.92
CA GLY A 40 4.65 2.63 11.92
C GLY A 40 4.29 1.41 11.09
N ALA A 41 4.47 1.48 9.77
CA ALA A 41 4.32 0.33 8.90
C ALA A 41 5.47 0.27 7.90
N VAL A 42 5.97 -0.93 7.64
CA VAL A 42 6.91 -1.21 6.55
C VAL A 42 6.34 -2.35 5.75
N SER A 43 6.34 -2.22 4.42
CA SER A 43 5.89 -3.25 3.51
C SER A 43 6.91 -3.50 2.40
N ALA A 44 6.98 -4.74 1.97
CA ALA A 44 7.74 -5.17 0.81
C ALA A 44 6.88 -6.11 -0.03
N THR A 45 6.98 -5.99 -1.35
CA THR A 45 6.27 -6.86 -2.28
C THR A 45 7.19 -7.21 -3.44
N GLY A 46 7.31 -8.49 -3.76
CA GLY A 46 7.99 -9.01 -4.94
C GLY A 46 6.97 -9.57 -5.93
N ILE A 47 7.20 -9.37 -7.22
CA ILE A 47 6.33 -9.79 -8.31
C ILE A 47 7.18 -10.52 -9.35
N VAL A 48 6.74 -11.71 -9.74
CA VAL A 48 7.30 -12.45 -10.87
C VAL A 48 6.15 -12.85 -11.79
N GLY A 49 6.32 -12.69 -13.09
CA GLY A 49 5.28 -12.99 -14.07
C GLY A 49 5.86 -13.50 -15.37
N VAL A 50 5.14 -14.41 -16.00
CA VAL A 50 5.44 -14.93 -17.34
C VAL A 50 4.18 -14.95 -18.19
N GLY A 51 4.32 -14.67 -19.47
CA GLY A 51 3.21 -14.75 -20.42
C GLY A 51 3.70 -15.00 -21.83
N TYR A 52 2.78 -15.38 -22.71
CA TYR A 52 3.05 -15.62 -24.11
C TYR A 52 1.97 -14.97 -24.98
N ASN A 53 2.38 -14.45 -26.13
CA ASN A 53 1.48 -13.89 -27.13
C ASN A 53 1.09 -14.94 -28.17
N VAL A 54 -0.19 -15.31 -28.20
CA VAL A 54 -0.72 -16.39 -29.06
C VAL A 54 -0.92 -15.96 -30.51
N LEU A 55 -1.02 -14.65 -30.78
CA LEU A 55 -1.25 -14.11 -32.13
C LEU A 55 0.04 -13.69 -32.85
N THR A 56 1.21 -13.93 -32.25
CA THR A 56 2.50 -13.43 -32.79
C THR A 56 2.76 -13.91 -34.23
N ASP A 57 2.49 -15.18 -34.54
CA ASP A 57 2.66 -15.70 -35.90
C ASP A 57 1.45 -15.42 -36.81
N TYR A 58 0.24 -15.35 -36.26
CA TYR A 58 -0.95 -14.96 -37.03
C TYR A 58 -0.80 -13.54 -37.60
N ASN A 59 -0.32 -12.58 -36.80
CA ASN A 59 -0.10 -11.20 -37.25
C ASN A 59 1.03 -11.06 -38.27
N LYS A 60 2.03 -11.95 -38.27
CA LYS A 60 3.12 -11.92 -39.26
C LYS A 60 2.59 -12.29 -40.65
N THR A 61 1.64 -13.22 -40.70
CA THR A 61 1.10 -13.78 -41.95
C THR A 61 -0.19 -13.09 -42.41
N HIS A 62 -0.99 -12.56 -41.47
CA HIS A 62 -2.26 -11.89 -41.72
C HIS A 62 -2.22 -10.45 -41.20
N LYS A 63 -1.53 -9.58 -41.94
CA LYS A 63 -1.49 -8.15 -41.62
C LYS A 63 -2.84 -7.51 -41.93
N VAL A 64 -3.46 -6.94 -40.92
CA VAL A 64 -4.68 -6.13 -41.06
C VAL A 64 -4.27 -4.67 -41.12
N TYR A 65 -4.78 -3.94 -42.10
CA TYR A 65 -4.48 -2.53 -42.31
C TYR A 65 -5.70 -1.66 -42.02
N LEU A 66 -5.47 -0.48 -41.45
CA LEU A 66 -6.50 0.52 -41.16
C LEU A 66 -6.95 1.30 -42.40
N ASP A 67 -6.24 1.13 -43.52
CA ASP A 67 -6.44 1.87 -44.75
C ASP A 67 -6.36 0.93 -45.97
N GLY A 68 -7.10 1.25 -47.04
CA GLY A 68 -7.14 0.49 -48.28
C GLY A 68 -5.79 0.47 -49.02
N ASP A 69 -4.96 1.49 -48.79
CA ASP A 69 -3.61 1.61 -49.35
C ASP A 69 -2.54 0.76 -48.62
N HIS A 70 -2.92 0.01 -47.57
CA HIS A 70 -2.01 -0.85 -46.81
C HIS A 70 -0.83 -0.10 -46.14
N LYS A 71 -0.96 1.20 -45.89
CA LYS A 71 0.12 2.03 -45.28
C LYS A 71 0.13 1.98 -43.75
N HIS A 72 -0.99 1.64 -43.13
CA HIS A 72 -1.17 1.71 -41.67
C HIS A 72 -1.50 0.33 -41.09
N PRO A 73 -0.49 -0.49 -40.72
CA PRO A 73 -0.73 -1.80 -40.12
C PRO A 73 -1.30 -1.67 -38.70
N LEU A 74 -2.37 -2.42 -38.42
CA LEU A 74 -2.95 -2.59 -37.09
C LEU A 74 -2.22 -3.71 -36.34
N SER A 75 -1.84 -3.48 -35.08
CA SER A 75 -1.24 -4.54 -34.26
C SER A 75 -2.27 -5.13 -33.32
N GLN A 76 -2.72 -6.36 -33.57
CA GLN A 76 -3.57 -7.10 -32.64
C GLN A 76 -2.69 -7.88 -31.65
N GLY A 77 -3.16 -8.18 -30.46
CA GLY A 77 -2.37 -8.96 -29.52
C GLY A 77 -3.26 -9.65 -28.50
N VAL A 78 -3.10 -10.96 -28.37
CA VAL A 78 -3.73 -11.75 -27.31
C VAL A 78 -2.61 -12.38 -26.51
N ARG A 79 -2.53 -12.01 -25.23
CA ARG A 79 -1.51 -12.47 -24.30
C ARG A 79 -2.17 -13.30 -23.22
N LEU A 80 -1.64 -14.49 -23.00
CA LEU A 80 -1.99 -15.33 -21.86
C LEU A 80 -0.78 -15.35 -20.93
N GLY A 81 -1.00 -15.18 -19.64
CA GLY A 81 0.10 -15.19 -18.69
C GLY A 81 -0.37 -15.46 -17.29
N GLY A 82 0.59 -15.67 -16.41
CA GLY A 82 0.36 -15.79 -14.99
C GLY A 82 1.55 -15.26 -14.21
N GLY A 83 1.31 -14.98 -12.94
CA GLY A 83 2.31 -14.44 -12.07
C GLY A 83 2.09 -14.82 -10.62
N VAL A 84 3.16 -14.67 -9.86
CA VAL A 84 3.18 -14.85 -8.42
C VAL A 84 3.60 -13.53 -7.80
N THR A 85 2.84 -13.09 -6.81
CA THR A 85 3.16 -11.93 -5.97
C THR A 85 3.36 -12.41 -4.54
N LEU A 86 4.45 -11.95 -3.92
CA LEU A 86 4.79 -12.24 -2.54
C LEU A 86 4.81 -10.93 -1.77
N GLY A 87 4.03 -10.82 -0.70
CA GLY A 87 3.92 -9.63 0.12
C GLY A 87 4.32 -9.90 1.57
N GLY A 88 5.02 -8.95 2.18
CA GLY A 88 5.30 -8.91 3.60
C GLY A 88 5.02 -7.52 4.17
N GLN A 89 4.36 -7.45 5.32
CA GLN A 89 4.08 -6.21 6.02
C GLN A 89 4.32 -6.37 7.51
N LEU A 90 4.98 -5.37 8.09
CA LEU A 90 5.19 -5.22 9.53
C LEU A 90 4.55 -3.90 9.95
N GLN A 91 3.62 -3.97 10.90
CA GLN A 91 2.96 -2.80 11.46
C GLN A 91 3.16 -2.77 12.97
N SER A 92 3.61 -1.64 13.51
CA SER A 92 3.65 -1.38 14.95
C SER A 92 2.68 -0.27 15.32
N GLN A 93 2.04 -0.43 16.48
CA GLN A 93 1.15 0.55 17.06
C GLN A 93 1.51 0.70 18.54
N HIS A 94 1.79 1.93 18.95
CA HIS A 94 2.01 2.29 20.34
C HIS A 94 1.05 3.41 20.69
N GLY A 95 0.16 3.18 21.65
CA GLY A 95 -0.81 4.15 22.11
C GLY A 95 -0.73 4.33 23.62
N VAL A 96 -0.86 5.57 24.06
CA VAL A 96 -1.04 5.92 25.47
C VAL A 96 -2.29 6.77 25.59
N SER A 97 -3.19 6.35 26.48
CA SER A 97 -4.44 7.04 26.79
C SER A 97 -4.43 7.45 28.25
N PHE A 98 -4.82 8.69 28.51
CA PHE A 98 -4.93 9.24 29.85
C PHE A 98 -6.29 9.91 30.00
N GLU A 99 -6.89 9.78 31.17
CA GLU A 99 -8.13 10.45 31.52
C GLU A 99 -7.78 11.69 32.36
N LEU A 100 -8.08 12.89 31.85
CA LEU A 100 -7.91 14.14 32.59
C LEU A 100 -9.25 14.55 33.23
N ALA A 101 -9.22 14.82 34.53
CA ALA A 101 -10.35 15.40 35.24
C ALA A 101 -10.54 16.88 34.85
N GLU A 102 -11.78 17.36 34.80
CA GLU A 102 -12.14 18.69 34.25
C GLU A 102 -11.44 19.89 34.93
N HIS A 103 -10.97 19.74 36.16
CA HIS A 103 -10.31 20.81 36.92
C HIS A 103 -8.83 21.04 36.53
N GLU A 104 -8.21 20.13 35.78
CA GLU A 104 -6.79 20.23 35.39
C GLU A 104 -6.59 20.73 33.94
N LEU A 105 -7.68 20.93 33.20
CA LEU A 105 -7.68 21.36 31.79
C LEU A 105 -7.00 22.72 31.51
N PRO A 106 -7.18 23.77 32.33
CA PRO A 106 -6.58 25.08 32.05
C PRO A 106 -5.04 25.05 32.11
N GLY A 107 -4.48 24.34 33.11
CA GLY A 107 -3.03 24.22 33.28
C GLY A 107 -2.36 23.37 32.20
N PHE A 108 -3.07 22.36 31.69
CA PHE A 108 -2.58 21.51 30.59
C PHE A 108 -2.51 22.27 29.26
N ILE A 109 -3.49 23.14 28.96
CA ILE A 109 -3.50 23.97 27.74
C ILE A 109 -2.36 25.00 27.77
N ASP A 110 -2.10 25.63 28.92
CA ASP A 110 -0.99 26.57 29.08
C ASP A 110 0.38 25.89 28.92
N GLN A 111 0.55 24.67 29.45
CA GLN A 111 1.79 23.90 29.29
C GLN A 111 1.98 23.37 27.86
N LEU A 112 0.90 23.04 27.14
CA LEU A 112 0.97 22.66 25.73
C LEU A 112 1.33 23.83 24.82
N SER A 113 0.89 25.06 25.15
CA SER A 113 1.18 26.26 24.37
C SER A 113 2.57 26.85 24.64
N SER A 114 3.13 26.62 25.84
CA SER A 114 4.44 27.15 26.26
C SER A 114 5.64 26.26 25.88
N GLY A 115 5.41 25.03 25.39
CA GLY A 115 6.47 24.15 24.90
C GLY A 115 7.33 23.51 25.99
N THR A 116 6.97 23.66 27.26
CA THR A 116 7.67 23.10 28.44
C THR A 116 7.00 21.85 29.01
N LEU A 117 6.45 20.99 28.14
CA LEU A 117 5.93 19.70 28.59
C LEU A 117 7.09 18.70 28.66
N ASP A 118 7.60 18.44 29.87
CA ASP A 118 8.52 17.32 30.12
C ASP A 118 7.71 16.01 30.06
N PRO A 119 7.84 15.21 28.98
CA PRO A 119 6.98 14.06 28.74
C PRO A 119 7.14 12.97 29.80
N LEU A 120 8.27 12.98 30.53
CA LEU A 120 8.61 12.00 31.57
C LEU A 120 7.88 12.27 32.90
N GLU A 121 7.59 13.52 33.24
CA GLU A 121 6.93 13.86 34.50
C GLU A 121 5.41 13.59 34.43
N PHE A 122 4.81 13.78 33.25
CA PHE A 122 3.39 13.48 33.01
C PHE A 122 3.11 11.97 32.89
N LEU A 123 4.05 11.19 32.34
CA LEU A 123 3.99 9.72 32.33
C LEU A 123 4.09 9.07 33.72
N ASN A 124 4.40 9.81 34.79
CA ASN A 124 4.48 9.26 36.15
C ASN A 124 3.33 9.73 37.06
N ARG A 125 2.52 10.70 36.62
CA ARG A 125 1.48 11.34 37.45
C ARG A 125 0.05 10.87 37.14
N GLY A 126 -0.18 10.27 35.97
CA GLY A 126 -1.50 9.78 35.54
C GLY A 126 -1.88 8.43 36.15
N ALA A 127 -2.79 8.45 37.12
CA ALA A 127 -3.47 7.24 37.59
C ALA A 127 -4.26 6.60 36.43
N ASN A 128 -4.08 5.29 36.21
CA ASN A 128 -4.60 4.50 35.08
C ASN A 128 -3.91 4.74 33.72
N HIS A 129 -2.68 4.23 33.59
CA HIS A 129 -2.06 4.02 32.29
C HIS A 129 -2.59 2.76 31.61
N SER A 130 -3.30 2.91 30.49
CA SER A 130 -3.51 1.81 29.54
C SER A 130 -2.52 1.98 28.39
N VAL A 131 -1.40 1.26 28.45
CA VAL A 131 -0.41 1.21 27.38
C VAL A 131 -0.82 0.12 26.40
N LYS A 132 -1.23 0.50 25.20
CA LYS A 132 -1.51 -0.46 24.12
C LYS A 132 -0.32 -0.50 23.18
N SER A 133 0.46 -1.58 23.27
CA SER A 133 1.57 -1.87 22.36
C SER A 133 1.25 -3.14 21.58
N GLY A 134 1.16 -3.03 20.27
CA GLY A 134 0.87 -4.15 19.38
C GLY A 134 1.76 -4.12 18.15
N ALA A 135 2.30 -5.27 17.78
CA ALA A 135 2.97 -5.48 16.50
C ALA A 135 2.20 -6.55 15.72
N THR A 136 1.91 -6.27 14.46
CA THR A 136 1.25 -7.18 13.54
C THR A 136 2.17 -7.43 12.36
N GLN A 137 2.39 -8.71 12.08
CA GLN A 137 3.13 -9.15 10.90
C GLN A 137 2.17 -9.89 9.97
N SER A 138 2.24 -9.58 8.69
CA SER A 138 1.39 -10.19 7.67
C SER A 138 2.23 -10.62 6.49
N PHE A 139 1.93 -11.80 5.96
CA PHE A 139 2.53 -12.35 4.76
C PHE A 139 1.42 -12.75 3.80
N SER A 140 1.57 -12.43 2.53
CA SER A 140 0.63 -12.82 1.48
C SER A 140 1.37 -13.48 0.31
N VAL A 141 0.71 -14.45 -0.30
CA VAL A 141 1.15 -15.10 -1.53
C VAL A 141 -0.05 -15.14 -2.46
N ASP A 142 0.07 -14.45 -3.59
CA ASP A 142 -1.00 -14.31 -4.57
C ASP A 142 -0.54 -14.91 -5.89
N ILE A 143 -1.31 -15.88 -6.41
CA ILE A 143 -1.08 -16.49 -7.73
C ILE A 143 -2.19 -16.01 -8.66
N ASN A 144 -1.84 -15.49 -9.82
CA ASN A 144 -2.80 -15.03 -10.81
C ASN A 144 -2.54 -15.64 -12.19
N ALA A 145 -3.60 -15.75 -12.97
CA ALA A 145 -3.57 -16.02 -14.40
C ALA A 145 -4.46 -14.98 -15.10
N ALA A 146 -4.03 -14.47 -16.23
CA ALA A 146 -4.71 -13.42 -16.97
C ALA A 146 -4.65 -13.68 -18.47
N ALA A 147 -5.73 -13.30 -19.14
CA ALA A 147 -5.83 -13.21 -20.59
C ALA A 147 -6.07 -11.75 -20.97
N LEU A 148 -5.24 -11.19 -21.84
CA LEU A 148 -5.34 -9.81 -22.30
C LEU A 148 -5.47 -9.79 -23.83
N ALA A 149 -6.57 -9.24 -24.33
CA ALA A 149 -6.71 -8.85 -25.72
C ALA A 149 -6.41 -7.35 -25.86
N SER A 150 -5.64 -6.97 -26.87
CA SER A 150 -5.19 -5.60 -27.12
C SER A 150 -5.16 -5.31 -28.61
N VAL A 151 -5.42 -4.06 -28.96
CA VAL A 151 -5.28 -3.53 -30.32
C VAL A 151 -4.45 -2.25 -30.22
N GLY A 152 -3.33 -2.23 -30.92
CA GLY A 152 -2.44 -1.08 -31.04
C GLY A 152 -2.73 -0.32 -32.32
N PHE A 153 -2.94 0.99 -32.18
CA PHE A 153 -3.10 1.92 -33.30
C PHE A 153 -1.76 2.64 -33.53
N PRO A 154 -1.33 2.79 -34.80
CA PRO A 154 -0.22 3.68 -35.12
C PRO A 154 -0.65 5.13 -34.90
N PHE A 155 0.08 5.87 -34.07
CA PHE A 155 -0.07 7.32 -33.95
C PHE A 155 0.99 8.01 -34.81
N TYR A 156 0.56 9.06 -35.53
CA TYR A 156 1.40 9.92 -36.37
C TYR A 156 1.40 11.33 -35.79
#